data_AF-A0A0B6YBG0-F1
#
_entry.id   AF-A0A0B6YBG0-F1
#
_cell.length_a   1.000
_cell.length_b   1.000
_cell.length_c   1.000
_cell.angle_alpha   90.00
_cell.angle_beta   90.00
_cell.angle_gamma   90.00
#
_symmetry.space_group_name_H-M   'P 1'
#
loop_
_entity.id
_entity.type
_entity.pdbx_description
1 polymer ?
#
loop_
_entity_poly.entity_id
_entity_poly.type
_entity_poly.pdbx_seq_one_letter_code
_entity_poly.pdbx_strand_id
1 'polypeptide(L)'
;MASSDNEAAPVVEKEEEETEVAQSADTTESAAPATETVAATEVENAVPVVVEVPAHVIEAEELFKILTSATSCHSLLHKHLTQTIFDKIKERKTTLGGTLSDCIRSGCENLDSGVGIYACDPEAYKTFAEVLDSVIKDYHKLPEKKNIHHPHSDFGDLEKHKFEDLDPESKFVISTRIRVGRSQDGYGFPPILTQESRQELETKAVEALNGLSDELKGTYHPLTGMDAE
;
A
#
# COMPACT_ATOMS: atom_id res chain seq x y z
N MET A 1 22.06 25.69 -47.25
CA MET A 1 22.64 24.61 -48.07
C MET A 1 23.95 24.20 -47.44
N ALA A 2 23.97 23.07 -46.73
CA ALA A 2 25.09 22.16 -46.51
C ALA A 2 24.72 21.26 -45.32
N SER A 3 24.45 20.02 -45.66
CA SER A 3 24.17 18.84 -44.87
C SER A 3 25.45 18.21 -44.31
N SER A 4 25.32 17.51 -43.18
CA SER A 4 26.08 16.31 -42.77
C SER A 4 25.58 15.94 -41.36
N ASP A 5 24.65 15.00 -41.21
CA ASP A 5 24.86 13.55 -41.14
C ASP A 5 25.80 13.14 -40.00
N ASN A 6 25.23 12.57 -38.93
CA ASN A 6 25.94 11.89 -37.85
C ASN A 6 25.41 10.45 -37.78
N GLU A 7 26.24 9.54 -38.28
CA GLU A 7 25.94 8.13 -38.51
C GLU A 7 26.38 7.28 -37.29
N ALA A 8 25.63 6.20 -37.05
CA ALA A 8 25.72 5.31 -35.89
C ALA A 8 26.99 4.44 -35.88
N ALA A 9 27.47 4.09 -34.68
CA ALA A 9 28.59 3.18 -34.45
C ALA A 9 28.15 1.69 -34.49
N PRO A 10 29.03 0.75 -34.88
CA PRO A 10 28.63 -0.59 -35.34
C PRO A 10 28.60 -1.66 -34.23
N VAL A 11 27.74 -2.64 -34.46
CA VAL A 11 27.59 -3.92 -33.75
C VAL A 11 28.68 -4.89 -34.25
N VAL A 12 29.34 -5.59 -33.34
CA VAL A 12 30.32 -6.66 -33.65
C VAL A 12 29.66 -8.01 -33.39
N GLU A 13 29.32 -8.71 -34.48
CA GLU A 13 28.98 -10.13 -34.48
C GLU A 13 30.28 -10.96 -34.42
N LYS A 14 30.27 -12.05 -33.65
CA LYS A 14 31.31 -13.09 -33.70
C LYS A 14 30.66 -14.37 -34.21
N GLU A 15 31.06 -14.76 -35.42
CA GLU A 15 30.92 -16.11 -35.97
C GLU A 15 31.90 -17.05 -35.26
N GLU A 16 31.46 -18.26 -34.93
CA GLU A 16 32.34 -19.39 -34.67
C GLU A 16 31.89 -20.61 -35.49
N GLU A 17 32.92 -21.35 -35.91
CA GLU A 17 33.07 -22.18 -37.09
C GLU A 17 32.63 -23.63 -36.85
N GLU A 18 31.97 -24.24 -37.84
CA GLU A 18 31.65 -25.67 -37.88
C GLU A 18 32.92 -26.52 -38.01
N THR A 19 33.05 -27.57 -37.20
CA THR A 19 33.89 -28.73 -37.51
C THR A 19 33.15 -30.04 -37.21
N GLU A 20 32.90 -30.82 -38.26
CA GLU A 20 32.46 -32.23 -38.24
C GLU A 20 33.75 -33.10 -38.41
N VAL A 21 33.95 -34.26 -37.76
CA VAL A 21 33.44 -35.59 -38.18
C VAL A 21 33.88 -36.72 -37.20
N ALA A 22 32.96 -37.69 -37.02
CA ALA A 22 33.08 -39.14 -36.73
C ALA A 22 33.21 -39.74 -35.30
N GLN A 23 32.04 -40.19 -34.80
CA GLN A 23 31.64 -41.54 -34.34
C GLN A 23 32.57 -42.45 -33.50
N SER A 24 32.08 -42.81 -32.31
CA SER A 24 32.05 -44.20 -31.79
C SER A 24 30.84 -44.40 -30.85
N ALA A 25 30.47 -45.65 -30.57
CA ALA A 25 29.10 -46.14 -30.56
C ALA A 25 28.35 -46.21 -29.21
N ASP A 26 27.02 -46.13 -29.31
CA ASP A 26 25.95 -46.88 -28.62
C ASP A 26 26.15 -47.41 -27.19
N THR A 27 25.41 -46.84 -26.23
CA THR A 27 24.54 -47.64 -25.34
C THR A 27 23.32 -46.83 -24.91
N THR A 28 22.17 -47.43 -25.15
CA THR A 28 20.82 -47.00 -24.78
C THR A 28 20.53 -47.24 -23.30
N GLU A 29 19.99 -46.24 -22.58
CA GLU A 29 19.19 -46.47 -21.37
C GLU A 29 17.96 -45.56 -21.40
N SER A 30 16.79 -46.20 -21.50
CA SER A 30 15.47 -45.56 -21.55
C SER A 30 15.01 -45.24 -20.12
N ALA A 31 14.87 -43.95 -19.80
CA ALA A 31 14.19 -43.51 -18.59
C ALA A 31 12.66 -43.50 -18.81
N ALA A 32 11.94 -44.24 -17.97
CA ALA A 32 10.47 -44.32 -17.92
C ALA A 32 9.83 -43.02 -17.40
N PRO A 33 8.55 -42.73 -17.69
CA PRO A 33 7.92 -41.46 -17.32
C PRO A 33 7.54 -41.46 -15.83
N ALA A 34 8.07 -40.51 -15.07
CA ALA A 34 7.64 -40.27 -13.69
C ALA A 34 6.20 -39.71 -13.68
N THR A 35 5.35 -40.28 -12.82
CA THR A 35 3.96 -39.85 -12.63
C THR A 35 3.88 -38.52 -11.88
N GLU A 36 2.95 -37.66 -12.31
CA GLU A 36 2.69 -36.27 -11.90
C GLU A 36 2.69 -36.01 -10.38
N THR A 37 2.37 -37.02 -9.57
CA THR A 37 2.39 -36.94 -8.09
C THR A 37 3.79 -36.86 -7.49
N VAL A 38 4.80 -37.45 -8.13
CA VAL A 38 6.20 -37.43 -7.67
C VAL A 38 6.85 -36.08 -7.98
N ALA A 39 6.53 -35.51 -9.15
CA ALA A 39 6.97 -34.18 -9.52
C ALA A 39 6.41 -33.12 -8.56
N ALA A 40 5.15 -33.23 -8.12
CA ALA A 40 4.59 -32.30 -7.13
C ALA A 40 5.29 -32.35 -5.76
N THR A 41 5.71 -33.54 -5.30
CA THR A 41 6.44 -33.70 -4.03
C THR A 41 7.91 -33.29 -4.12
N GLU A 42 8.54 -33.45 -5.27
CA GLU A 42 9.90 -32.92 -5.51
C GLU A 42 9.89 -31.41 -5.72
N VAL A 43 8.86 -30.84 -6.34
CA VAL A 43 8.71 -29.38 -6.48
C VAL A 43 8.43 -28.73 -5.12
N GLU A 44 7.63 -29.32 -4.23
CA GLU A 44 7.44 -28.81 -2.85
C GLU A 44 8.76 -28.79 -2.04
N ASN A 45 9.63 -29.78 -2.24
CA ASN A 45 10.91 -29.88 -1.53
C ASN A 45 12.07 -29.13 -2.22
N ALA A 46 11.88 -28.69 -3.47
CA ALA A 46 12.87 -27.95 -4.26
C ALA A 46 12.50 -26.47 -4.45
N VAL A 47 11.36 -26.00 -3.91
CA VAL A 47 11.19 -24.56 -3.67
C VAL A 47 12.33 -24.18 -2.71
N PRO A 48 13.26 -23.28 -3.10
CA PRO A 48 14.20 -22.75 -2.12
C PRO A 48 13.34 -22.24 -0.98
N VAL A 49 13.60 -22.71 0.25
CA VAL A 49 12.99 -22.13 1.45
C VAL A 49 13.08 -20.64 1.23
N VAL A 50 11.94 -20.00 0.96
CA VAL A 50 11.86 -18.56 0.94
C VAL A 50 12.14 -18.27 2.40
N VAL A 51 13.40 -17.95 2.68
CA VAL A 51 13.74 -17.31 3.93
C VAL A 51 12.86 -16.08 3.87
N GLU A 52 11.76 -16.10 4.61
CA GLU A 52 11.03 -14.89 4.92
C GLU A 52 12.12 -13.96 5.41
N VAL A 53 12.53 -13.01 4.57
CA VAL A 53 13.38 -11.92 5.01
C VAL A 53 12.50 -11.28 6.07
N PRO A 54 12.84 -11.39 7.37
CA PRO A 54 12.00 -10.79 8.38
C PRO A 54 11.93 -9.33 7.96
N ALA A 55 10.70 -8.85 7.69
CA ALA A 55 10.47 -7.44 7.41
C ALA A 55 11.27 -6.70 8.48
N HIS A 56 12.11 -5.73 8.09
CA HIS A 56 12.92 -5.00 9.05
C HIS A 56 11.97 -4.32 10.04
N VAL A 57 11.72 -4.99 11.17
CA VAL A 57 10.86 -4.51 12.24
C VAL A 57 11.73 -3.50 12.94
N ILE A 58 11.61 -2.24 12.51
CA ILE A 58 12.20 -1.15 13.25
C ILE A 58 11.40 -1.06 14.54
N GLU A 59 12.08 -1.33 15.64
CA GLU A 59 11.49 -1.30 16.97
C GLU A 59 10.94 0.10 17.28
N ALA A 60 9.89 0.16 18.08
CA ALA A 60 9.22 1.43 18.40
C ALA A 60 10.19 2.43 19.04
N GLU A 61 11.17 1.96 19.81
CA GLU A 61 12.23 2.75 20.44
C GLU A 61 13.11 3.47 19.43
N GLU A 62 13.49 2.80 18.34
CA GLU A 62 14.34 3.38 17.31
C GLU A 62 13.59 4.47 16.54
N LEU A 63 12.35 4.20 16.15
CA LEU A 63 11.47 5.17 15.52
C LEU A 63 11.24 6.40 16.42
N PHE A 64 11.00 6.16 17.71
CA PHE A 64 10.79 7.24 18.67
C PHE A 64 12.05 8.07 18.89
N LYS A 65 13.23 7.45 18.88
CA LYS A 65 14.52 8.15 18.95
C LYS A 65 14.74 9.02 17.72
N ILE A 66 14.42 8.53 16.51
CA ILE A 66 14.51 9.32 15.28
C ILE A 66 13.60 10.55 15.38
N LEU A 67 12.34 10.34 15.78
CA LEU A 67 11.35 11.39 15.92
C LEU A 67 11.78 12.49 16.90
N THR A 68 12.29 12.11 18.07
CA THR A 68 12.67 13.04 19.15
C THR A 68 14.03 13.71 18.96
N SER A 69 14.92 13.12 18.15
CA SER A 69 16.22 13.70 17.82
C SER A 69 16.13 14.74 16.69
N ALA A 70 14.99 14.79 15.98
CA ALA A 70 14.79 15.68 14.85
C ALA A 70 14.56 17.14 15.30
N THR A 71 15.48 18.03 14.92
CA THR A 71 15.36 19.47 15.24
C THR A 71 14.35 20.21 14.38
N SER A 72 13.97 19.65 13.23
CA SER A 72 13.08 20.26 12.23
C SER A 72 11.76 19.50 12.04
N CYS A 73 11.39 18.59 12.96
CA CYS A 73 10.12 17.88 12.86
C CYS A 73 8.99 18.67 13.53
N HIS A 74 7.97 19.03 12.75
CA HIS A 74 6.80 19.77 13.22
C HIS A 74 5.50 18.99 13.07
N SER A 75 5.60 17.66 12.89
CA SER A 75 4.46 16.79 12.74
C SER A 75 3.58 16.77 13.99
N LEU A 76 2.28 16.55 13.82
CA LEU A 76 1.38 16.33 14.95
C LEU A 76 1.77 15.11 15.79
N LEU A 77 2.31 14.07 15.14
CA LEU A 77 2.91 12.93 15.82
C LEU A 77 4.01 13.38 16.80
N HIS A 78 4.98 14.17 16.33
CA HIS A 78 6.08 14.68 17.17
C HIS A 78 5.55 15.53 18.33
N LYS A 79 4.53 16.35 18.07
CA LYS A 79 3.90 17.18 19.10
C LYS A 79 3.22 16.37 20.21
N HIS A 80 2.55 15.27 19.86
CA HIS A 80 1.65 14.55 20.78
C HIS A 80 2.22 13.25 21.33
N LEU A 81 3.15 12.59 20.65
CA LEU A 81 3.83 11.40 21.17
C LEU A 81 4.96 11.83 22.11
N THR A 82 4.61 12.12 23.36
CA THR A 82 5.59 12.40 24.42
C THR A 82 6.24 11.11 24.94
N GLN A 83 7.40 11.20 25.60
CA GLN A 83 8.03 10.06 26.27
C GLN A 83 7.05 9.31 27.19
N THR A 84 6.27 10.03 27.99
CA THR A 84 5.28 9.44 28.90
C THR A 84 4.20 8.65 28.16
N ILE A 85 3.71 9.16 27.03
CA ILE A 85 2.72 8.44 26.21
C ILE A 85 3.38 7.24 25.54
N PHE A 86 4.57 7.42 24.97
CA PHE A 86 5.34 6.36 24.33
C PHE A 86 5.55 5.17 25.28
N ASP A 87 6.11 5.41 26.47
CA ASP A 87 6.37 4.35 27.47
C ASP A 87 5.09 3.60 27.87
N LYS A 88 3.94 4.29 27.86
CA LYS A 88 2.64 3.71 28.23
C LYS A 88 2.06 2.79 27.16
N ILE A 89 2.37 3.02 25.88
CA ILE A 89 1.67 2.37 24.77
C ILE A 89 2.58 1.56 23.82
N LYS A 90 3.91 1.69 23.92
CA LYS A 90 4.87 1.10 22.98
C LYS A 90 4.77 -0.43 22.83
N GLU A 91 4.41 -1.15 23.89
CA GLU A 91 4.29 -2.62 23.89
C GLU A 91 2.89 -3.12 23.50
N ARG A 92 1.92 -2.21 23.28
CA ARG A 92 0.54 -2.61 22.97
C ARG A 92 0.42 -3.12 21.54
N LYS A 93 -0.51 -4.06 21.34
CA LYS A 93 -0.87 -4.61 20.03
C LYS A 93 -2.38 -4.66 19.89
N THR A 94 -2.87 -4.47 18.67
CA THR A 94 -4.27 -4.71 18.31
C THR A 94 -4.51 -6.22 18.12
N THR A 95 -5.78 -6.62 18.00
CA THR A 95 -6.16 -8.01 17.74
C THR A 95 -5.67 -8.51 16.38
N LEU A 96 -5.48 -7.62 15.41
CA LEU A 96 -4.88 -7.94 14.11
C LEU A 96 -3.34 -7.89 14.11
N GLY A 97 -2.72 -7.68 15.28
CA GLY A 97 -1.27 -7.68 15.43
C GLY A 97 -0.59 -6.35 15.14
N GLY A 98 -1.35 -5.30 14.84
CA GLY A 98 -0.84 -3.95 14.60
C GLY A 98 -0.23 -3.33 15.85
N THR A 99 0.91 -2.66 15.67
CA THR A 99 1.74 -2.11 16.75
C THR A 99 1.84 -0.58 16.68
N LEU A 100 2.46 0.04 17.69
CA LEU A 100 2.78 1.46 17.63
C LEU A 100 3.76 1.77 16.51
N SER A 101 4.76 0.90 16.26
CA SER A 101 5.75 1.11 15.20
C SER A 101 5.07 1.19 13.83
N ASP A 102 4.10 0.32 13.55
CA ASP A 102 3.30 0.37 12.32
C ASP A 102 2.57 1.71 12.16
N CYS A 103 2.14 2.31 13.27
CA CYS A 103 1.42 3.58 13.23
C CYS A 103 2.34 4.79 12.97
N ILE A 104 3.56 4.78 13.52
CA ILE A 104 4.44 5.96 13.55
C ILE A 104 5.54 5.94 12.50
N ARG A 105 5.83 4.77 11.91
CA ARG A 105 6.96 4.55 10.99
C ARG A 105 7.06 5.62 9.91
N SER A 106 5.97 5.89 9.21
CA SER A 106 5.96 6.89 8.14
C SER A 106 6.37 8.28 8.60
N GLY A 107 5.91 8.75 9.76
CA GLY A 107 6.31 10.07 10.28
C GLY A 107 7.73 10.11 10.83
N CYS A 108 8.26 8.98 11.30
CA CYS A 108 9.64 8.86 11.74
C CYS A 108 10.62 8.80 10.56
N GLU A 109 10.24 8.12 9.47
CA GLU A 109 11.05 8.04 8.24
C GLU A 109 10.93 9.31 7.38
N ASN A 110 9.81 10.03 7.47
CA ASN A 110 9.51 11.23 6.69
C ASN A 110 9.20 12.41 7.64
N LEU A 111 10.25 12.98 8.24
CA LEU A 111 10.17 13.98 9.30
C LEU A 111 9.54 15.33 8.88
N ASP A 112 9.37 15.55 7.58
CA ASP A 112 8.67 16.68 6.97
C ASP A 112 7.14 16.50 6.90
N SER A 113 6.63 15.34 7.33
CA SER A 113 5.19 15.05 7.41
C SER A 113 4.45 16.05 8.31
N GLY A 114 3.31 16.57 7.85
CA GLY A 114 2.46 17.45 8.67
C GLY A 114 1.76 16.72 9.82
N VAL A 115 1.29 15.48 9.62
CA VAL A 115 0.60 14.67 10.65
C VAL A 115 1.52 13.60 11.21
N GLY A 116 2.06 12.73 10.34
CA GLY A 116 3.10 11.76 10.70
C GLY A 116 2.62 10.47 11.37
N ILE A 117 1.33 10.25 11.58
CA ILE A 117 0.79 9.01 12.17
C ILE A 117 -0.33 8.45 11.29
N TYR A 118 -0.36 7.14 11.13
CA TYR A 118 -1.42 6.39 10.46
C TYR A 118 -1.95 5.34 11.43
N ALA A 119 -3.27 5.17 11.52
CA ALA A 119 -3.80 3.99 12.21
C ALA A 119 -3.40 2.74 11.42
N CYS A 120 -2.95 1.68 12.09
CA CYS A 120 -2.63 0.41 11.45
C CYS A 120 -3.88 -0.41 11.13
N ASP A 121 -4.96 -0.26 11.89
CA ASP A 121 -6.25 -0.93 11.69
C ASP A 121 -7.39 -0.18 12.43
N PRO A 122 -8.66 -0.63 12.36
CA PRO A 122 -9.76 0.03 13.06
C PRO A 122 -9.62 0.06 14.59
N GLU A 123 -8.98 -0.95 15.20
CA GLU A 123 -8.80 -1.04 16.64
C GLU A 123 -7.70 -0.12 17.15
N ALA A 124 -6.74 0.26 16.30
CA ALA A 124 -5.66 1.19 16.61
C ALA A 124 -6.16 2.50 17.24
N TYR A 125 -7.32 3.02 16.79
CA TYR A 125 -7.95 4.21 17.36
C TYR A 125 -8.35 4.05 18.84
N LYS A 126 -8.49 2.82 19.34
CA LYS A 126 -8.71 2.52 20.76
C LYS A 126 -7.42 2.15 21.46
N THR A 127 -6.62 1.25 20.86
CA THR A 127 -5.40 0.72 21.47
C THR A 127 -4.31 1.79 21.67
N PHE A 128 -4.23 2.74 20.75
CA PHE A 128 -3.28 3.86 20.77
C PHE A 128 -3.99 5.22 20.91
N ALA A 129 -5.19 5.24 21.53
CA ALA A 129 -6.00 6.44 21.69
C ALA A 129 -5.24 7.60 22.35
N GLU A 130 -4.30 7.32 23.27
CA GLU A 130 -3.53 8.36 23.96
C GLU A 130 -2.78 9.32 23.01
N VAL A 131 -2.31 8.83 21.86
CA VAL A 131 -1.69 9.67 20.84
C VAL A 131 -2.67 10.02 19.71
N LEU A 132 -3.44 9.05 19.21
CA LEU A 132 -4.32 9.26 18.05
C LEU A 132 -5.44 10.27 18.35
N ASP A 133 -6.07 10.23 19.53
CA ASP A 133 -7.13 11.21 19.86
C ASP A 133 -6.57 12.63 19.91
N SER A 134 -5.37 12.80 20.47
CA SER A 134 -4.71 14.10 20.58
C SER A 134 -4.40 14.66 19.20
N VAL A 135 -3.87 13.82 18.29
CA VAL A 135 -3.61 14.18 16.89
C VAL A 135 -4.91 14.50 16.15
N ILE A 136 -5.95 13.67 16.28
CA ILE A 136 -7.25 13.89 15.63
C ILE A 136 -7.86 15.22 16.07
N LYS A 137 -7.88 15.49 17.37
CA LYS A 137 -8.45 16.72 17.91
C LYS A 137 -7.70 17.95 17.42
N ASP A 138 -6.37 17.91 17.39
CA ASP A 138 -5.55 19.02 16.90
C ASP A 138 -5.79 19.26 15.40
N TYR A 139 -5.69 18.20 14.58
CA TYR A 139 -5.87 18.27 13.13
C TYR A 139 -7.25 18.80 12.74
N HIS A 140 -8.31 18.29 13.38
CA HIS A 140 -9.70 18.67 13.11
C HIS A 140 -10.17 19.89 13.91
N LYS A 141 -9.27 20.55 14.67
CA LYS A 141 -9.56 21.74 15.49
C LYS A 141 -10.73 21.51 16.45
N LEU A 142 -10.79 20.32 17.03
CA LEU A 142 -11.81 19.93 18.00
C LEU A 142 -11.43 20.40 19.41
N PRO A 143 -12.42 20.79 20.24
CA PRO A 143 -12.18 21.11 21.64
C PRO A 143 -11.56 19.94 22.43
N GLU A 144 -10.41 20.17 23.07
CA GLU A 144 -9.66 19.12 23.78
C GLU A 144 -10.47 18.39 24.87
N LYS A 145 -11.26 19.18 25.63
CA LYS A 145 -11.95 18.75 26.86
C LYS A 145 -13.38 18.28 26.62
N LYS A 146 -13.82 18.19 25.35
CA LYS A 146 -15.18 17.77 25.02
C LYS A 146 -15.15 16.40 24.38
N ASN A 147 -15.94 15.47 24.91
CA ASN A 147 -16.22 14.23 24.20
C ASN A 147 -17.19 14.55 23.05
N ILE A 148 -16.78 14.24 21.82
CA ILE A 148 -17.53 14.53 20.60
C ILE A 148 -17.78 13.21 19.90
N HIS A 149 -19.05 12.90 19.70
CA HIS A 149 -19.47 11.78 18.87
C HIS A 149 -19.76 12.29 17.46
N HIS A 150 -19.15 11.66 16.46
CA HIS A 150 -19.48 11.96 15.07
C HIS A 150 -20.96 11.61 14.81
N PRO A 151 -21.72 12.46 14.10
CA PRO A 151 -23.11 12.14 13.76
C PRO A 151 -23.19 10.88 12.88
N HIS A 152 -24.38 10.28 12.80
CA HIS A 152 -24.62 9.22 11.82
C HIS A 152 -24.42 9.76 10.39
N SER A 153 -24.11 8.86 9.45
CA SER A 153 -24.01 9.21 8.05
C SER A 153 -25.33 9.79 7.55
N ASP A 154 -25.26 10.97 6.96
CA ASP A 154 -26.41 11.67 6.38
C ASP A 154 -25.95 12.33 5.08
N PHE A 155 -26.48 11.86 3.96
CA PHE A 155 -26.23 12.43 2.63
C PHE A 155 -27.31 13.45 2.22
N GLY A 156 -28.29 13.68 3.08
CA GLY A 156 -29.47 14.50 2.81
C GLY A 156 -30.42 13.86 1.80
N ASP A 157 -31.47 14.61 1.47
CA ASP A 157 -32.39 14.30 0.39
C ASP A 157 -31.82 14.81 -0.95
N LEU A 158 -31.32 13.88 -1.77
CA LEU A 158 -30.66 14.18 -3.05
C LEU A 158 -31.61 14.85 -4.07
N GLU A 159 -32.92 14.66 -3.94
CA GLU A 159 -33.90 15.30 -4.82
C GLU A 159 -34.22 16.73 -4.38
N LYS A 160 -34.16 17.01 -3.07
CA LYS A 160 -34.41 18.35 -2.51
C LYS A 160 -33.16 19.22 -2.43
N HIS A 161 -31.97 18.63 -2.31
CA HIS A 161 -30.71 19.35 -2.20
C HIS A 161 -29.96 19.41 -3.53
N LYS A 162 -30.66 19.86 -4.58
CA LYS A 162 -30.01 20.18 -5.86
C LYS A 162 -29.31 21.52 -5.72
N PHE A 163 -27.98 21.48 -5.72
CA PHE A 163 -27.17 22.68 -5.83
C PHE A 163 -27.29 23.22 -7.26
N GLU A 164 -27.47 24.53 -7.40
CA GLU A 164 -27.44 25.18 -8.71
C GLU A 164 -26.03 25.10 -9.30
N ASP A 165 -25.94 25.11 -10.64
CA ASP A 165 -24.64 25.25 -11.30
C ASP A 165 -24.05 26.62 -10.98
N LEU A 166 -22.91 26.61 -10.30
CA LEU A 166 -22.23 27.83 -9.83
C LEU A 166 -21.55 28.60 -10.97
N ASP A 167 -21.31 27.96 -12.12
CA ASP A 167 -20.69 28.59 -13.28
C ASP A 167 -21.33 28.13 -14.60
N PRO A 168 -22.59 28.55 -14.87
CA PRO A 168 -23.32 28.12 -16.07
C PRO A 168 -22.65 28.55 -17.39
N GLU A 169 -21.77 29.54 -17.35
CA GLU A 169 -21.04 30.04 -18.52
C GLU A 169 -19.66 29.38 -18.69
N SER A 170 -19.28 28.47 -17.78
CA SER A 170 -18.00 27.74 -17.79
C SER A 170 -16.77 28.66 -17.90
N LYS A 171 -16.81 29.82 -17.25
CA LYS A 171 -15.74 30.84 -17.31
C LYS A 171 -14.67 30.67 -16.24
N PHE A 172 -15.00 29.97 -15.16
CA PHE A 172 -14.21 29.91 -13.94
C PHE A 172 -13.91 28.48 -13.48
N VAL A 173 -14.87 27.55 -13.60
CA VAL A 173 -14.75 26.18 -13.08
C VAL A 173 -14.37 25.21 -14.19
N ILE A 174 -13.16 24.64 -14.09
CA ILE A 174 -12.68 23.62 -15.05
C ILE A 174 -13.36 22.27 -14.82
N SER A 175 -13.47 21.85 -13.55
CA SER A 175 -14.15 20.61 -13.17
C SER A 175 -14.54 20.64 -11.69
N THR A 176 -15.57 19.87 -11.34
CA THR A 176 -16.02 19.66 -9.97
C THR A 176 -15.80 18.20 -9.58
N ARG A 177 -15.22 17.96 -8.40
CA ARG A 177 -14.92 16.61 -7.93
C ARG A 177 -15.25 16.43 -6.46
N ILE A 178 -16.01 15.38 -6.16
CA ILE A 178 -16.31 14.94 -4.79
C ILE A 178 -15.76 13.52 -4.64
N ARG A 179 -15.09 13.22 -3.52
CA ARG A 179 -14.61 11.87 -3.19
C ARG A 179 -14.77 11.58 -1.71
N VAL A 180 -14.86 10.31 -1.36
CA VAL A 180 -14.84 9.83 0.02
C VAL A 180 -13.88 8.66 0.17
N GLY A 181 -13.18 8.59 1.31
CA GLY A 181 -12.42 7.41 1.70
C GLY A 181 -13.30 6.44 2.49
N ARG A 182 -13.12 5.14 2.29
CA ARG A 182 -13.77 4.07 3.04
C ARG A 182 -12.76 2.98 3.35
N SER A 183 -12.96 2.33 4.48
CA SER A 183 -12.27 1.09 4.85
C SER A 183 -13.30 -0.03 4.91
N GLN A 184 -12.87 -1.26 4.62
CA GLN A 184 -13.72 -2.44 4.70
C GLN A 184 -13.52 -3.14 6.05
N ASP A 185 -14.62 -3.53 6.68
CA ASP A 185 -14.59 -4.16 7.99
C ASP A 185 -13.91 -5.54 7.96
N GLY A 186 -13.22 -5.90 9.05
CA GLY A 186 -12.47 -7.15 9.18
C GLY A 186 -11.03 -7.13 8.63
N TYR A 187 -10.56 -6.00 8.11
CA TYR A 187 -9.22 -5.89 7.51
C TYR A 187 -8.35 -4.85 8.21
N GLY A 188 -7.04 -5.13 8.24
CA GLY A 188 -6.02 -4.13 8.57
C GLY A 188 -5.99 -3.01 7.53
N PHE A 189 -5.48 -1.85 7.92
CA PHE A 189 -5.19 -0.76 6.98
C PHE A 189 -3.86 -0.99 6.27
N PRO A 190 -3.50 -0.19 5.25
CA PRO A 190 -2.26 -0.39 4.49
C PRO A 190 -0.98 -0.65 5.30
N PRO A 191 -0.78 -0.09 6.53
CA PRO A 191 0.42 -0.40 7.32
C PRO A 191 0.62 -1.88 7.66
N ILE A 192 -0.46 -2.65 7.86
CA ILE A 192 -0.37 -4.06 8.26
C ILE A 192 -1.16 -5.00 7.33
N LEU A 193 -1.73 -4.48 6.25
CA LEU A 193 -2.52 -5.26 5.31
C LEU A 193 -1.62 -6.27 4.59
N THR A 194 -1.93 -7.56 4.75
CA THR A 194 -1.19 -8.65 4.11
C THR A 194 -1.51 -8.75 2.62
N GLN A 195 -0.65 -9.43 1.86
CA GLN A 195 -0.88 -9.69 0.45
C GLN A 195 -2.17 -10.48 0.21
N GLU A 196 -2.41 -11.53 1.00
CA GLU A 196 -3.62 -12.37 0.91
C GLU A 196 -4.88 -11.53 1.16
N SER A 197 -4.91 -10.76 2.25
CA SER A 197 -6.03 -9.87 2.55
C SER A 197 -6.23 -8.80 1.48
N ARG A 198 -5.16 -8.29 0.87
CA ARG A 198 -5.25 -7.33 -0.24
C ARG A 198 -5.90 -7.95 -1.48
N GLN A 199 -5.53 -9.19 -1.83
CA GLN A 199 -6.13 -9.91 -2.97
C GLN A 199 -7.60 -10.23 -2.71
N GLU A 200 -7.95 -10.62 -1.48
CA GLU A 200 -9.33 -10.86 -1.09
C GLU A 200 -10.17 -9.58 -1.16
N LEU A 201 -9.66 -8.46 -0.63
CA LEU A 201 -10.28 -7.13 -0.71
C LEU A 201 -10.50 -6.71 -2.16
N GLU A 202 -9.48 -6.86 -3.01
CA GLU A 202 -9.56 -6.54 -4.43
C GLU A 202 -10.64 -7.37 -5.12
N THR A 203 -10.67 -8.68 -4.89
CA THR A 203 -11.69 -9.59 -5.45
C THR A 203 -13.11 -9.11 -5.09
N LYS A 204 -13.37 -8.82 -3.81
CA LYS A 204 -14.67 -8.33 -3.34
C LYS A 204 -15.02 -6.97 -3.93
N ALA A 205 -14.04 -6.06 -4.02
CA ALA A 205 -14.25 -4.73 -4.58
C ALA A 205 -14.57 -4.80 -6.08
N VAL A 206 -13.85 -5.60 -6.84
CA VAL A 206 -14.05 -5.78 -8.29
C VAL A 206 -15.40 -6.42 -8.58
N GLU A 207 -15.82 -7.43 -7.80
CA GLU A 207 -17.15 -8.02 -7.91
C GLU A 207 -18.26 -6.96 -7.72
N ALA A 208 -18.15 -6.13 -6.67
CA ALA A 208 -19.10 -5.06 -6.41
C ALA A 208 -19.11 -3.98 -7.51
N LEU A 209 -17.92 -3.57 -7.98
CA LEU A 209 -17.78 -2.56 -9.04
C LEU A 209 -18.34 -3.05 -10.38
N ASN A 210 -18.12 -4.31 -10.74
CA ASN A 210 -18.66 -4.92 -11.95
C ASN A 210 -20.19 -5.09 -11.90
N GLY A 211 -20.77 -5.08 -10.69
CA GLY A 211 -22.22 -5.08 -10.49
C GLY A 211 -22.88 -3.71 -10.69
N LEU A 212 -22.13 -2.62 -10.85
CA LEU A 212 -22.70 -1.28 -11.06
C LEU A 212 -23.31 -1.14 -12.46
N SER A 213 -24.47 -0.48 -12.53
CA SER A 213 -25.26 -0.30 -13.77
C SER A 213 -25.41 1.17 -14.15
N ASP A 214 -26.03 1.40 -15.32
CA ASP A 214 -26.45 2.72 -15.80
C ASP A 214 -25.28 3.72 -15.84
N GLU A 215 -25.43 4.88 -15.18
CA GLU A 215 -24.41 5.94 -15.13
C GLU A 215 -23.16 5.56 -14.32
N LEU A 216 -23.25 4.51 -13.49
CA LEU A 216 -22.15 4.04 -12.64
C LEU A 216 -21.37 2.89 -13.25
N LYS A 217 -21.82 2.35 -14.40
CA LYS A 217 -21.12 1.26 -15.08
C LYS A 217 -19.76 1.72 -15.57
N GLY A 218 -18.73 0.90 -15.34
CA GLY A 218 -17.36 1.20 -15.76
C GLY A 218 -16.52 -0.05 -15.97
N THR A 219 -15.21 0.17 -16.12
CA THR A 219 -14.20 -0.88 -16.26
C THR A 219 -13.20 -0.75 -15.12
N TYR A 220 -12.93 -1.88 -14.46
CA TYR A 220 -11.85 -1.96 -13.49
C TYR A 220 -10.52 -2.25 -14.19
N HIS A 221 -9.49 -1.50 -13.84
CA HIS A 221 -8.14 -1.61 -14.41
C HIS A 221 -7.14 -1.96 -13.30
N PRO A 222 -6.70 -3.23 -13.16
CA PRO A 222 -5.71 -3.61 -12.16
C PRO A 222 -4.36 -2.99 -12.50
N LEU A 223 -3.62 -2.55 -11.48
CA LEU A 223 -2.24 -2.05 -11.68
C LEU A 223 -1.29 -3.18 -12.11
N THR A 224 -1.53 -4.41 -11.64
CA THR A 224 -0.75 -5.57 -12.05
C THR A 224 -1.01 -5.86 -13.53
N GLY A 225 0.05 -5.78 -14.34
CA GLY A 225 -0.04 -5.99 -15.78
C GLY A 225 -0.58 -4.79 -16.57
N MET A 226 -0.80 -3.64 -15.93
CA MET A 226 -1.07 -2.39 -16.63
C MET A 226 0.18 -1.94 -17.37
N ASP A 227 0.01 -1.53 -18.63
CA ASP A 227 1.04 -0.83 -19.40
C ASP A 227 1.33 0.55 -18.79
N ALA A 228 2.54 1.05 -19.07
CA ALA A 228 2.97 2.35 -18.55
C ALA A 228 2.41 3.55 -19.36
N GLU A 229 1.83 3.27 -20.53
CA GLU A 229 1.27 4.25 -21.47
C GLU A 229 -0.27 4.31 -21.37
#